data_AF-A0A535DD61-F1
#
_entry.id   AF-A0A535DD61-F1
#
_cell.length_a   1.000
_cell.length_b   1.000
_cell.length_c   1.000
_cell.angle_alpha   90.00
_cell.angle_beta   90.00
_cell.angle_gamma   90.00
#
_symmetry.space_group_name_H-M   'P 1'
#
loop_
_entity.id
_entity.type
_entity.pdbx_description
1 polymer ?
#
loop_
_entity_poly.entity_id
_entity_poly.type
_entity_poly.pdbx_seq_one_letter_code
_entity_poly.pdbx_strand_id
1 'polypeptide(L)'
;MTLGPRYRALVYLTLLMSFLVVVWGGVVRVSGSGLGCPDWPTCHGQFLPSLDPSTQIEWFHRFLGVAGGLALAALVVTTLVAYRSNRRLVALVVAAGLLYISQALIGALVVILELPETWVTAHLANAELILAVLTTLAVGVRWPSTIAARDRGAPWTALLLAGAVGTFVLMLTGAYVRGDDATTACTTWPLCDDGSLPVFGAAAVHMAHRWVAAIVGVVVLAGCWQAWRHRHESDGLGPLAVATAITFVAQIVIGALNPLTQFSPWALGAHPAVASLLWCCTVAMTVVAWHPSMPSRAMVSDLVTLTKPAIMSLLLLTALGGMFLAARGVPSFGLLAATLVGGAAASGGASALNQYFDRDIDERMRRTRRRPLPSQRVPDEWAIGLGISLNVVAFAVLAIFANIVAATLALVGTLFYIFVYTLWLKRSTVQNIVIGGAAGAIPPLVGWAAVTGSLDLEAWLLFAIVFFWTPAHFWALALLIRDDYARAGIPMLPVVRGEEATTRGILIYAISLVPLSLLLFAIAHGGLGYLYLVAAVALGLVFVGYAVRLLRAAAARRRAIARGLYLYSLLYLTLLFVAIMVDTSLRL
;
A
#
# COMPACT_ATOMS: atom_id res chain seq x y z
N MET A 1 29.95 -9.49 -20.46
CA MET A 1 30.71 -8.24 -20.69
C MET A 1 31.31 -7.82 -19.37
N THR A 2 32.63 -7.70 -19.27
CA THR A 2 33.32 -7.24 -18.06
C THR A 2 33.26 -5.72 -18.00
N LEU A 3 32.70 -5.16 -16.92
CA LEU A 3 32.62 -3.71 -16.70
C LEU A 3 34.03 -3.15 -16.44
N GLY A 4 34.41 -2.08 -17.14
CA GLY A 4 35.75 -1.49 -17.04
C GLY A 4 36.02 -0.87 -15.65
N PRO A 5 37.28 -0.86 -15.16
CA PRO A 5 37.62 -0.45 -13.78
C PRO A 5 37.19 0.97 -13.44
N ARG A 6 37.28 1.90 -14.39
CA ARG A 6 36.83 3.30 -14.23
C ARG A 6 35.33 3.40 -13.96
N TYR A 7 34.52 2.59 -14.64
CA TYR A 7 33.07 2.54 -14.42
C TYR A 7 32.73 1.99 -13.04
N ARG A 8 33.47 0.96 -12.58
CA ARG A 8 33.30 0.41 -11.23
C ARG A 8 33.62 1.45 -10.15
N ALA A 9 34.73 2.17 -10.32
CA ALA A 9 35.10 3.26 -9.41
C ALA A 9 34.03 4.35 -9.37
N LEU A 10 33.46 4.73 -10.52
CA LEU A 10 32.39 5.71 -10.60
C LEU A 10 31.13 5.26 -9.84
N VAL A 11 30.69 4.01 -9.98
CA VAL A 11 29.55 3.46 -9.22
C VAL A 11 29.79 3.56 -7.70
N TYR A 12 30.96 3.15 -7.22
CA TYR A 12 31.28 3.22 -5.79
C TYR A 12 31.41 4.67 -5.30
N LEU A 13 32.01 5.56 -6.09
CA LEU A 13 32.10 6.97 -5.77
C LEU A 13 30.72 7.60 -5.63
N THR A 14 29.81 7.35 -6.57
CA THR A 14 28.43 7.86 -6.50
C THR A 14 27.71 7.34 -5.25
N LEU A 15 27.82 6.04 -4.95
CA LEU A 15 27.24 5.45 -3.73
C LEU A 15 27.80 6.10 -2.47
N LEU A 16 29.13 6.24 -2.38
CA LEU A 16 29.80 6.85 -1.24
C LEU A 16 29.37 8.31 -1.04
N MET A 17 29.33 9.09 -2.11
CA MET A 17 28.89 10.50 -2.05
C MET A 17 27.44 10.61 -1.59
N SER A 18 26.52 9.80 -2.15
CA SER A 18 25.13 9.77 -1.70
C SER A 18 25.00 9.35 -0.24
N PHE A 19 25.81 8.40 0.23
CA PHE A 19 25.81 8.00 1.63
C PHE A 19 26.29 9.13 2.54
N LEU A 20 27.37 9.83 2.16
CA LEU A 20 27.88 10.99 2.90
C LEU A 20 26.87 12.13 2.96
N VAL A 21 26.09 12.36 1.89
CA VAL A 21 24.98 13.33 1.92
C VAL A 21 23.97 12.97 3.00
N VAL A 22 23.53 11.72 3.08
CA VAL A 22 22.57 11.26 4.10
C VAL A 22 23.14 11.40 5.51
N VAL A 23 24.37 10.94 5.74
CA VAL A 23 25.05 11.06 7.04
C VAL A 23 25.14 12.53 7.48
N TRP A 24 25.56 13.41 6.57
CA TRP A 24 25.67 14.83 6.87
C TRP A 24 24.30 15.51 7.05
N GLY A 25 23.26 15.05 6.36
CA GLY A 25 21.89 15.48 6.61
C GLY A 25 21.43 15.19 8.05
N GLY A 26 21.90 14.06 8.62
CA GLY A 26 21.74 13.77 10.04
C GLY A 26 22.40 14.82 10.95
N VAL A 27 23.62 15.27 10.60
CA VAL A 27 24.34 16.34 11.31
C VAL A 27 23.59 17.67 11.22
N VAL A 28 23.08 18.04 10.03
CA VAL A 28 22.25 19.23 9.83
C VAL A 28 21.04 19.20 10.74
N ARG A 29 20.33 18.06 10.82
CA ARG A 29 19.13 17.92 11.65
C ARG A 29 19.45 18.01 13.15
N VAL A 30 20.51 17.35 13.61
CA VAL A 30 20.87 17.32 15.05
C VAL A 30 21.44 18.64 15.53
N SER A 31 22.16 19.37 14.67
CA SER A 31 22.67 20.71 14.99
C SER A 31 21.61 21.81 14.90
N GLY A 32 20.40 21.52 14.40
CA GLY A 32 19.38 22.53 14.13
C GLY A 32 19.70 23.45 12.95
N SER A 33 20.71 23.11 12.14
CA SER A 33 21.22 23.97 11.06
C SER A 33 20.39 23.90 9.77
N GLY A 34 19.18 23.35 9.79
CA GLY A 34 18.38 23.09 8.57
C GLY A 34 17.85 24.33 7.86
N LEU A 35 17.96 25.51 8.48
CA LEU A 35 17.64 26.84 7.92
C LEU A 35 18.86 27.78 7.96
N GLY A 36 20.07 27.24 8.13
CA GLY A 36 21.32 28.00 8.06
C GLY A 36 21.54 28.70 6.71
N CYS A 37 20.86 28.24 5.66
CA CYS A 37 20.79 28.83 4.32
C CYS A 37 19.32 29.00 3.87
N PRO A 38 18.72 30.20 3.97
CA PRO A 38 17.28 30.40 3.70
C PRO A 38 16.91 30.34 2.21
N ASP A 39 17.85 30.66 1.31
CA ASP A 39 17.62 30.67 -0.13
C ASP A 39 18.09 29.36 -0.78
N TRP A 40 17.68 29.08 -2.02
CA TRP A 40 18.20 27.98 -2.84
C TRP A 40 18.33 28.45 -4.30
N PRO A 41 19.41 28.14 -5.04
CA PRO A 41 20.53 27.24 -4.71
C PRO A 41 21.69 27.90 -3.95
N THR A 42 21.64 29.21 -3.73
CA THR A 42 22.64 29.99 -2.98
C THR A 42 22.41 29.88 -1.47
N CYS A 43 23.29 30.46 -0.66
CA CYS A 43 23.13 30.61 0.78
C CYS A 43 23.32 32.09 1.13
N HIS A 44 22.26 32.77 1.59
CA HIS A 44 22.24 34.23 1.79
C HIS A 44 22.67 35.02 0.55
N GLY A 45 22.16 34.62 -0.63
CA GLY A 45 22.53 35.22 -1.91
C GLY A 45 23.97 34.93 -2.41
N GLN A 46 24.79 34.20 -1.66
CA GLN A 46 26.19 33.89 -2.02
C GLN A 46 26.43 32.39 -2.24
N PHE A 47 27.48 32.04 -2.97
CA PHE A 47 27.89 30.65 -3.19
C PHE A 47 28.83 30.09 -2.13
N LEU A 48 29.54 30.94 -1.38
CA LEU A 48 30.38 30.52 -0.25
C LEU A 48 29.65 30.84 1.06
N PRO A 49 29.81 29.99 2.08
CA PRO A 49 29.16 30.21 3.37
C PRO A 49 29.82 31.37 4.11
N SER A 50 29.06 32.00 5.00
CA SER A 50 29.62 32.86 6.03
C SER A 50 30.44 32.04 7.05
N LEU A 51 31.09 32.70 7.99
CA LEU A 51 31.79 32.02 9.09
C LEU A 51 30.84 31.47 10.18
N ASP A 52 29.53 31.64 10.02
CA ASP A 52 28.54 31.11 10.95
C ASP A 52 28.51 29.56 10.89
N PRO A 53 28.61 28.85 12.04
CA PRO A 53 28.65 27.40 12.06
C PRO A 53 27.41 26.73 11.44
N SER A 54 26.21 27.28 11.64
CA SER A 54 24.98 26.69 11.11
C SER A 54 24.92 26.82 9.59
N THR A 55 25.30 27.98 9.07
CA THR A 55 25.46 28.23 7.64
C THR A 55 26.51 27.31 7.01
N GLN A 56 27.66 27.09 7.65
CA GLN A 56 28.70 26.19 7.14
C GLN A 56 28.23 24.72 7.08
N ILE A 57 27.54 24.25 8.12
CA ILE A 57 27.02 22.89 8.19
C ILE A 57 26.02 22.64 7.06
N GLU A 58 25.05 23.55 6.87
CA GLU A 58 24.06 23.39 5.81
C GLU A 58 24.68 23.55 4.41
N TRP A 59 25.59 24.52 4.24
CA TRP A 59 26.28 24.70 2.97
C TRP A 59 27.08 23.46 2.57
N PHE A 60 27.79 22.83 3.50
CA PHE A 60 28.55 21.62 3.23
C PHE A 60 27.64 20.46 2.84
N HIS A 61 26.45 20.35 3.45
CA HIS A 61 25.42 19.38 3.02
C HIS A 61 25.03 19.57 1.56
N ARG A 62 24.76 20.83 1.16
CA ARG A 62 24.38 21.19 -0.21
C ARG A 62 25.52 20.94 -1.19
N PHE A 63 26.75 21.25 -0.80
CA PHE A 63 27.96 20.97 -1.58
C PHE A 63 28.12 19.47 -1.85
N LEU A 64 27.98 18.62 -0.81
CA LEU A 64 27.99 17.17 -0.97
C LEU A 64 26.88 16.70 -1.91
N GLY A 65 25.69 17.31 -1.82
CA GLY A 65 24.59 17.09 -2.75
C GLY A 65 25.03 17.37 -4.19
N VAL A 66 25.48 18.59 -4.50
CA VAL A 66 25.92 18.95 -5.87
C VAL A 66 27.01 18.00 -6.38
N ALA A 67 28.03 17.72 -5.57
CA ALA A 67 29.10 16.80 -5.94
C ALA A 67 28.60 15.36 -6.21
N GLY A 68 27.68 14.85 -5.39
CA GLY A 68 27.01 13.57 -5.61
C GLY A 68 26.16 13.55 -6.88
N GLY A 69 25.43 14.64 -7.16
CA GLY A 69 24.64 14.82 -8.38
C GLY A 69 25.50 14.81 -9.65
N LEU A 70 26.66 15.46 -9.63
CA LEU A 70 27.62 15.43 -10.74
C LEU A 70 28.20 14.02 -10.95
N ALA A 71 28.54 13.31 -9.87
CA ALA A 71 28.99 11.92 -9.97
C ALA A 71 27.90 11.00 -10.56
N LEU A 72 26.64 11.18 -10.15
CA LEU A 72 25.51 10.43 -10.69
C LEU A 72 25.25 10.79 -12.17
N ALA A 73 25.31 12.06 -12.54
CA ALA A 73 25.15 12.48 -13.93
C ALA A 73 26.23 11.85 -14.82
N ALA A 74 27.49 11.85 -14.38
CA ALA A 74 28.58 11.16 -15.07
C ALA A 74 28.31 9.64 -15.18
N LEU A 75 27.77 9.01 -14.14
CA LEU A 75 27.39 7.60 -14.15
C LEU A 75 26.28 7.31 -15.17
N VAL A 76 25.22 8.14 -15.20
CA VAL A 76 24.12 8.03 -16.17
C VAL A 76 24.64 8.18 -17.60
N VAL A 77 25.39 9.24 -17.88
CA VAL A 77 25.95 9.49 -19.23
C VAL A 77 26.85 8.34 -19.67
N THR A 78 27.78 7.91 -18.80
CA THR A 78 28.69 6.80 -19.12
C THR A 78 27.92 5.50 -19.40
N THR A 79 26.86 5.23 -18.64
CA THR A 79 26.02 4.03 -18.85
C THR A 79 25.25 4.09 -20.17
N LEU A 80 24.65 5.24 -20.49
CA LEU A 80 23.86 5.43 -21.71
C LEU A 80 24.73 5.45 -22.98
N VAL A 81 25.98 5.91 -22.89
CA VAL A 81 26.90 5.94 -24.04
C VAL A 81 27.61 4.60 -24.21
N ALA A 82 28.23 4.07 -23.15
CA ALA A 82 29.13 2.92 -23.25
C ALA A 82 28.47 1.56 -22.92
N TYR A 83 27.35 1.55 -22.19
CA TYR A 83 26.72 0.32 -21.68
C TYR A 83 25.23 0.20 -22.01
N ARG A 84 24.74 0.91 -23.04
CA ARG A 84 23.32 0.93 -23.46
C ARG A 84 22.71 -0.44 -23.81
N SER A 85 23.54 -1.40 -24.18
CA SER A 85 23.12 -2.77 -24.48
C SER A 85 22.64 -3.51 -23.22
N ASN A 86 23.09 -3.11 -22.04
CA ASN A 86 22.65 -3.69 -20.78
C ASN A 86 21.43 -2.96 -20.22
N ARG A 87 20.24 -3.42 -20.63
CA ARG A 87 18.95 -2.82 -20.25
C ARG A 87 18.73 -2.70 -18.74
N ARG A 88 19.27 -3.61 -17.93
CA ARG A 88 19.15 -3.57 -16.46
C ARG A 88 20.00 -2.45 -15.87
N LEU A 89 21.26 -2.31 -16.30
CA LEU A 89 22.11 -1.20 -15.86
C LEU A 89 21.49 0.15 -16.25
N VAL A 90 21.01 0.25 -17.50
CA VAL A 90 20.30 1.45 -17.98
C VAL A 90 19.07 1.75 -17.11
N ALA A 91 18.22 0.76 -16.82
CA ALA A 91 17.04 0.96 -15.99
C ALA A 91 17.39 1.45 -14.58
N LEU A 92 18.41 0.86 -13.95
CA LEU A 92 18.85 1.25 -12.60
C LEU A 92 19.42 2.67 -12.57
N VAL A 93 20.28 3.07 -13.51
CA VAL A 93 20.83 4.44 -13.51
C VAL A 93 19.79 5.48 -13.88
N VAL A 94 18.83 5.15 -14.75
CA VAL A 94 17.70 6.05 -15.07
C VAL A 94 16.82 6.21 -13.83
N ALA A 95 16.51 5.12 -13.12
CA ALA A 95 15.76 5.18 -11.87
C ALA A 95 16.49 6.04 -10.82
N ALA A 96 17.80 5.85 -10.63
CA ALA A 96 18.60 6.68 -9.74
C ALA A 96 18.58 8.17 -10.16
N GLY A 97 18.67 8.46 -11.46
CA GLY A 97 18.60 9.83 -11.97
C GLY A 97 17.24 10.50 -11.71
N LEU A 98 16.14 9.78 -11.94
CA LEU A 98 14.79 10.28 -11.64
C LEU A 98 14.58 10.51 -10.15
N LEU A 99 15.03 9.58 -9.31
CA LEU A 99 14.98 9.72 -7.85
C LEU A 99 15.84 10.88 -7.36
N TYR A 100 16.96 11.17 -8.02
CA TYR A 100 17.80 12.30 -7.67
C TYR A 100 17.15 13.64 -8.00
N ILE A 101 16.44 13.72 -9.13
CA ILE A 101 15.62 14.89 -9.48
C ILE A 101 14.52 15.09 -8.44
N SER A 102 13.79 14.03 -8.05
CA SER A 102 12.79 14.14 -6.98
C SER A 102 13.42 14.54 -5.65
N GLN A 103 14.62 14.05 -5.32
CA GLN A 103 15.34 14.45 -4.11
C GLN A 103 15.59 15.96 -4.06
N ALA A 104 16.07 16.53 -5.16
CA ALA A 104 16.34 17.97 -5.23
C ALA A 104 15.04 18.80 -5.10
N LEU A 105 13.95 18.35 -5.73
CA LEU A 105 12.64 19.01 -5.62
C LEU A 105 12.07 18.95 -4.21
N ILE A 106 12.08 17.77 -3.59
CA ILE A 106 11.61 17.59 -2.21
C ILE A 106 12.50 18.38 -1.25
N GLY A 107 13.82 18.37 -1.43
CA GLY A 107 14.75 19.14 -0.60
C GLY A 107 14.50 20.65 -0.69
N ALA A 108 14.19 21.17 -1.88
CA ALA A 108 13.78 22.56 -2.05
C ALA A 108 12.47 22.87 -1.30
N LEU A 109 11.47 21.99 -1.39
CA LEU A 109 10.20 22.13 -0.64
C LEU A 109 10.43 22.11 0.87
N VAL A 110 11.33 21.25 1.36
CA VAL A 110 11.69 21.18 2.78
C VAL A 110 12.21 22.51 3.29
N VAL A 111 13.04 23.22 2.52
CA VAL A 111 13.57 24.54 2.91
C VAL A 111 12.49 25.62 2.79
N ILE A 112 11.80 25.68 1.64
CA ILE A 112 10.79 26.73 1.35
C ILE A 112 9.61 26.68 2.32
N LEU A 113 9.22 25.48 2.75
CA LEU A 113 8.11 25.29 3.69
C LEU A 113 8.54 25.28 5.15
N GLU A 114 9.80 25.66 5.45
CA GLU A 114 10.33 25.76 6.81
C GLU A 114 10.32 24.43 7.59
N LEU A 115 10.86 23.38 6.96
CA LEU A 115 11.10 22.05 7.54
C LEU A 115 9.85 21.26 8.04
N PRO A 116 8.72 21.17 7.29
CA PRO A 116 7.60 20.35 7.74
C PRO A 116 8.03 18.88 7.84
N GLU A 117 7.71 18.24 8.96
CA GLU A 117 8.12 16.87 9.30
C GLU A 117 7.76 15.82 8.23
N THR A 118 6.62 16.01 7.56
CA THR A 118 6.14 15.12 6.50
C THR A 118 7.05 15.18 5.27
N TRP A 119 7.44 16.39 4.86
CA TRP A 119 8.37 16.61 3.75
C TRP A 119 9.80 16.22 4.10
N VAL A 120 10.24 16.45 5.35
CA VAL A 120 11.55 15.99 5.84
C VAL A 120 11.62 14.45 5.82
N THR A 121 10.55 13.78 6.24
CA THR A 121 10.46 12.32 6.19
C THR A 121 10.42 11.80 4.76
N ALA A 122 9.67 12.45 3.87
CA ALA A 122 9.64 12.11 2.45
C ALA A 122 11.02 12.31 1.78
N HIS A 123 11.75 13.35 2.17
CA HIS A 123 13.11 13.63 1.71
C HIS A 123 14.09 12.52 2.12
N LEU A 124 14.02 12.06 3.37
CA LEU A 124 14.82 10.91 3.84
C LEU A 124 14.42 9.63 3.10
N ALA A 125 13.13 9.35 2.97
CA ALA A 125 12.63 8.16 2.28
C ALA A 125 13.15 8.08 0.84
N ASN A 126 13.11 9.20 0.09
CA ASN A 126 13.60 9.26 -1.27
C ASN A 126 15.14 9.10 -1.32
N ALA A 127 15.89 9.65 -0.36
CA ALA A 127 17.33 9.47 -0.25
C ALA A 127 17.71 7.98 -0.06
N GLU A 128 16.99 7.28 0.81
CA GLU A 128 17.22 5.85 1.06
C GLU A 128 16.87 5.00 -0.17
N LEU A 129 15.88 5.38 -0.97
CA LEU A 129 15.60 4.73 -2.26
C LEU A 129 16.75 4.93 -3.26
N ILE A 130 17.38 6.11 -3.31
CA ILE A 130 18.58 6.35 -4.11
C ILE A 130 19.71 5.42 -3.65
N LEU A 131 19.96 5.34 -2.34
CA LEU A 131 20.98 4.44 -1.77
C LEU A 131 20.71 2.98 -2.10
N ALA A 132 19.46 2.53 -2.10
CA ALA A 132 19.10 1.17 -2.47
C ALA A 132 19.43 0.85 -3.94
N VAL A 133 19.10 1.76 -4.86
CA VAL A 133 19.38 1.61 -6.29
C VAL A 133 20.89 1.62 -6.55
N LEU A 134 21.63 2.55 -5.93
CA LEU A 134 23.09 2.63 -6.04
C LEU A 134 23.79 1.43 -5.42
N THR A 135 23.28 0.91 -4.30
CA THR A 135 23.76 -0.33 -3.68
C THR A 135 23.53 -1.52 -4.60
N THR A 136 22.37 -1.60 -5.25
CA THR A 136 22.06 -2.64 -6.25
C THR A 136 23.05 -2.58 -7.43
N LEU A 137 23.37 -1.39 -7.91
CA LEU A 137 24.41 -1.19 -8.93
C LEU A 137 25.78 -1.64 -8.44
N ALA A 138 26.20 -1.23 -7.23
CA ALA A 138 27.48 -1.60 -6.64
C ALA A 138 27.64 -3.12 -6.49
N VAL A 139 26.60 -3.82 -6.01
CA VAL A 139 26.56 -5.29 -5.95
C VAL A 139 26.69 -5.90 -7.35
N GLY A 140 25.94 -5.40 -8.32
CA GLY A 140 25.98 -5.90 -9.70
C GLY A 140 27.34 -5.73 -10.37
N VAL A 141 28.08 -4.68 -10.00
CA VAL A 141 29.44 -4.43 -10.49
C VAL A 141 30.51 -5.20 -9.69
N ARG A 142 30.24 -5.55 -8.43
CA ARG A 142 31.14 -6.36 -7.59
C ARG A 142 31.07 -7.85 -7.93
N TRP A 143 29.86 -8.37 -8.11
CA TRP A 143 29.56 -9.78 -8.36
C TRP A 143 28.66 -9.94 -9.61
N PRO A 144 29.23 -9.91 -10.83
CA PRO A 144 28.43 -9.97 -12.06
C PRO A 144 27.60 -11.26 -12.22
N SER A 145 27.98 -12.34 -11.53
CA SER A 145 27.28 -13.63 -11.51
C SER A 145 25.91 -13.58 -10.84
N THR A 146 25.65 -12.59 -9.96
CA THR A 146 24.30 -12.38 -9.37
C THR A 146 23.29 -11.90 -10.41
N ILE A 147 23.77 -11.34 -11.53
CA ILE A 147 22.94 -10.82 -12.62
C ILE A 147 22.57 -11.93 -13.63
N ALA A 148 23.31 -13.04 -13.67
CA ALA A 148 22.99 -14.18 -14.51
C ALA A 148 21.78 -14.91 -13.92
N ALA A 149 20.71 -15.06 -14.71
CA ALA A 149 19.47 -15.69 -14.27
C ALA A 149 19.76 -17.12 -13.78
N ARG A 150 19.60 -17.34 -12.47
CA ARG A 150 19.50 -18.67 -11.87
C ARG A 150 18.04 -18.92 -11.50
N ASP A 151 17.62 -20.17 -11.65
CA ASP A 151 16.26 -20.61 -11.40
C ASP A 151 15.83 -20.39 -9.94
N ARG A 152 14.53 -20.04 -9.78
CA ARG A 152 13.71 -19.92 -8.57
C ARG A 152 14.43 -19.44 -7.29
N GLY A 153 14.11 -18.22 -6.85
CA GLY A 153 14.42 -17.76 -5.49
C GLY A 153 13.84 -18.74 -4.46
N ALA A 154 14.72 -19.31 -3.64
CA ALA A 154 14.32 -20.20 -2.56
C ALA A 154 13.48 -19.43 -1.51
N PRO A 155 12.51 -20.06 -0.83
CA PRO A 155 11.61 -19.37 0.12
C PRO A 155 12.32 -18.53 1.20
N TRP A 156 13.57 -18.86 1.53
CA TRP A 156 14.38 -18.12 2.48
C TRP A 156 14.85 -16.74 1.95
N THR A 157 14.91 -16.50 0.64
CA THR A 157 15.27 -15.18 0.08
C THR A 157 14.16 -14.15 0.32
N ALA A 158 12.90 -14.60 0.46
CA ALA A 158 11.77 -13.74 0.87
C ALA A 158 11.96 -13.17 2.28
N LEU A 159 12.66 -13.88 3.16
CA LEU A 159 13.03 -13.39 4.49
C LEU A 159 14.02 -12.22 4.42
N LEU A 160 14.98 -12.26 3.48
CA LEU A 160 15.92 -11.16 3.26
C LEU A 160 15.21 -9.92 2.72
N LEU A 161 14.29 -10.11 1.76
CA LEU A 161 13.46 -9.02 1.25
C LEU A 161 12.59 -8.43 2.37
N ALA A 162 11.96 -9.26 3.20
CA ALA A 162 11.20 -8.81 4.36
C ALA A 162 12.08 -8.02 5.34
N GLY A 163 13.32 -8.46 5.58
CA GLY A 163 14.29 -7.75 6.41
C GLY A 163 14.68 -6.38 5.84
N ALA A 164 14.92 -6.29 4.53
CA ALA A 164 15.19 -5.01 3.86
C ALA A 164 13.97 -4.08 3.95
N VAL A 165 12.79 -4.53 3.53
CA VAL A 165 11.54 -3.73 3.59
C VAL A 165 11.24 -3.30 5.04
N GLY A 166 11.41 -4.20 6.00
CA GLY A 166 11.27 -3.89 7.42
C GLY A 166 12.26 -2.83 7.90
N THR A 167 13.53 -2.89 7.44
CA THR A 167 14.55 -1.88 7.75
C THR A 167 14.18 -0.52 7.18
N PHE A 168 13.68 -0.46 5.94
CA PHE A 168 13.20 0.78 5.34
C PHE A 168 12.02 1.38 6.12
N VAL A 169 11.01 0.56 6.46
CA VAL A 169 9.89 0.99 7.31
C VAL A 169 10.38 1.48 8.67
N LEU A 170 11.34 0.78 9.28
CA LEU A 170 11.92 1.15 10.57
C LEU A 170 12.57 2.54 10.52
N MET A 171 13.27 2.89 9.43
CA MET A 171 13.83 4.23 9.25
C MET A 171 12.75 5.31 9.18
N LEU A 172 11.60 5.04 8.53
CA LEU A 172 10.48 5.97 8.50
C LEU A 172 9.83 6.13 9.88
N THR A 173 9.68 5.04 10.64
CA THR A 173 9.18 5.16 12.02
C THR A 173 10.14 5.95 12.92
N GLY A 174 11.45 5.85 12.71
CA GLY A 174 12.44 6.65 13.44
C GLY A 174 12.40 8.13 13.05
N ALA A 175 12.17 8.44 11.77
CA ALA A 175 11.92 9.81 11.31
C ALA A 175 10.62 10.38 11.91
N TYR A 176 9.58 9.56 12.01
CA TYR A 176 8.31 9.94 12.64
C TYR A 176 8.47 10.25 14.14
N VAL A 177 9.23 9.45 14.90
CA VAL A 177 9.57 9.75 16.32
C VAL A 177 10.23 11.12 16.48
N ARG A 178 11.02 11.56 15.49
CA ARG A 178 11.64 12.89 15.46
C ARG A 178 10.72 14.01 15.00
N GLY A 179 9.71 13.70 14.17
CA GLY A 179 8.69 14.66 13.74
C GLY A 179 7.73 14.98 14.87
N ASP A 180 7.17 13.93 15.49
CA ASP A 180 6.18 14.02 16.57
C ASP A 180 6.77 14.44 17.94
N ASP A 181 7.97 15.03 17.95
CA ASP A 181 8.72 15.43 19.17
C ASP A 181 8.85 14.34 20.25
N ALA A 182 8.76 13.07 19.85
CA ALA A 182 8.77 11.91 20.75
C ALA A 182 10.18 11.39 21.10
N THR A 183 11.23 12.02 20.57
CA THR A 183 12.63 11.55 20.70
C THR A 183 13.05 11.34 22.14
N THR A 184 12.73 12.27 23.04
CA THR A 184 13.13 12.23 24.45
C THR A 184 12.03 11.70 25.37
N ALA A 185 10.93 11.17 24.83
CA ALA A 185 9.76 10.77 25.61
C ALA A 185 9.97 9.54 26.51
N CYS A 186 11.03 8.74 26.26
CA CYS A 186 11.44 7.63 27.10
C CYS A 186 12.95 7.72 27.34
N THR A 187 13.35 8.03 28.58
CA THR A 187 14.75 8.35 28.93
C THR A 187 15.55 7.15 29.40
N THR A 188 14.90 6.00 29.58
CA THR A 188 15.50 4.71 29.95
C THR A 188 15.54 3.72 28.79
N TRP A 189 16.28 2.63 28.97
CA TRP A 189 16.43 1.53 28.02
C TRP A 189 16.42 0.18 28.77
N PRO A 190 15.75 -0.89 28.28
CA PRO A 190 15.03 -0.97 27.00
C PRO A 190 13.59 -0.45 27.06
N LEU A 191 13.00 -0.38 28.25
CA LEU A 191 11.63 0.10 28.47
C LEU A 191 11.63 1.62 28.72
N CYS A 192 10.44 2.19 28.89
CA CYS A 192 10.23 3.58 29.31
C CYS A 192 10.29 3.70 30.86
N ASP A 193 10.33 4.92 31.37
CA ASP A 193 10.82 5.28 32.72
C ASP A 193 10.03 4.69 33.91
N ASP A 194 8.83 4.16 33.66
CA ASP A 194 7.94 3.56 34.66
C ASP A 194 7.74 2.04 34.48
N GLY A 195 8.38 1.42 33.48
CA GLY A 195 8.15 0.03 33.10
C GLY A 195 6.72 -0.26 32.60
N SER A 196 5.88 0.77 32.45
CA SER A 196 4.52 0.64 31.92
C SER A 196 4.55 0.53 30.39
N LEU A 197 3.45 0.03 29.82
CA LEU A 197 3.27 -0.04 28.37
C LEU A 197 2.47 1.21 27.94
N PRO A 198 3.12 2.29 27.48
CA PRO A 198 2.41 3.50 27.08
C PRO A 198 1.54 3.20 25.86
N VAL A 199 0.24 3.51 25.98
CA VAL A 199 -0.76 3.25 24.93
C VAL A 199 -1.04 4.52 24.10
N PHE A 200 -0.78 5.71 24.66
CA PHE A 200 -1.03 7.00 24.02
C PHE A 200 0.12 7.99 24.24
N GLY A 201 0.18 9.03 23.39
CA GLY A 201 1.14 10.13 23.49
C GLY A 201 2.55 9.80 23.00
N ALA A 202 3.47 10.75 23.18
CA ALA A 202 4.85 10.68 22.68
C ALA A 202 5.63 9.44 23.17
N ALA A 203 5.39 9.00 24.42
CA ALA A 203 6.01 7.78 24.95
C ALA A 203 5.54 6.52 24.20
N ALA A 204 4.26 6.48 23.78
CA ALA A 204 3.73 5.38 22.98
C ALA A 204 4.35 5.36 21.58
N VAL A 205 4.53 6.54 20.96
CA VAL A 205 5.19 6.68 19.65
C VAL A 205 6.65 6.21 19.71
N HIS A 206 7.41 6.64 20.73
CA HIS A 206 8.79 6.21 20.93
C HIS A 206 8.89 4.70 21.21
N MET A 207 8.04 4.15 22.09
CA MET A 207 8.03 2.71 22.35
C MET A 207 7.59 1.90 21.14
N ALA A 208 6.61 2.38 20.35
CA ALA A 208 6.20 1.72 19.11
C ALA A 208 7.37 1.54 18.14
N HIS A 209 8.21 2.56 17.97
CA HIS A 209 9.44 2.42 17.18
C HIS A 209 10.37 1.33 17.72
N ARG A 210 10.58 1.24 19.05
CA ARG A 210 11.40 0.18 19.67
C ARG A 210 10.82 -1.22 19.46
N TRP A 211 9.49 -1.37 19.55
CA TRP A 211 8.82 -2.65 19.29
C TRP A 211 8.95 -3.08 17.84
N VAL A 212 8.73 -2.15 16.89
CA VAL A 212 8.96 -2.39 15.46
C VAL A 212 10.43 -2.75 15.23
N ALA A 213 11.38 -2.07 15.88
CA ALA A 213 12.80 -2.38 15.79
C ALA A 213 13.13 -3.80 16.26
N ALA A 214 12.51 -4.26 17.36
CA ALA A 214 12.69 -5.62 17.87
C ALA A 214 12.15 -6.67 16.87
N ILE A 215 10.94 -6.46 16.34
CA ILE A 215 10.31 -7.38 15.37
C ILE A 215 11.14 -7.45 14.08
N VAL A 216 11.48 -6.29 13.51
CA VAL A 216 12.32 -6.21 12.30
C VAL A 216 13.71 -6.80 12.58
N GLY A 217 14.26 -6.58 13.77
CA GLY A 217 15.53 -7.13 14.21
C GLY A 217 15.58 -8.65 14.19
N VAL A 218 14.53 -9.32 14.66
CA VAL A 218 14.40 -10.78 14.57
C VAL A 218 14.42 -11.24 13.12
N VAL A 219 13.69 -10.54 12.23
CA VAL A 219 13.67 -10.85 10.79
C VAL A 219 15.05 -10.67 10.16
N VAL A 220 15.77 -9.58 10.49
CA VAL A 220 17.12 -9.29 9.99
C VAL A 220 18.13 -10.34 10.47
N LEU A 221 18.10 -10.71 11.75
CA LEU A 221 19.00 -11.74 12.30
C LEU A 221 18.71 -13.13 11.71
N ALA A 222 17.44 -13.50 11.59
CA ALA A 222 17.03 -14.74 10.92
C ALA A 222 17.47 -14.74 9.44
N GLY A 223 17.37 -13.60 8.77
CA GLY A 223 17.90 -13.37 7.43
C GLY A 223 19.42 -13.57 7.35
N CYS A 224 20.19 -12.93 8.23
CA CYS A 224 21.65 -13.09 8.30
C CYS A 224 22.05 -14.54 8.54
N TRP A 225 21.33 -15.24 9.42
CA TRP A 225 21.54 -16.66 9.70
C TRP A 225 21.28 -17.54 8.47
N GLN A 226 20.18 -17.30 7.74
CA GLN A 226 19.89 -18.03 6.51
C GLN A 226 20.90 -17.72 5.41
N ALA A 227 21.29 -16.46 5.25
CA ALA A 227 22.35 -16.05 4.33
C ALA A 227 23.69 -16.73 4.66
N TRP A 228 24.03 -16.84 5.95
CA TRP A 228 25.22 -17.56 6.40
C TRP A 228 25.17 -19.05 6.09
N ARG A 229 24.03 -19.71 6.29
CA ARG A 229 23.86 -21.13 5.95
C ARG A 229 24.08 -21.39 4.45
N HIS A 230 23.58 -20.49 3.62
CA HIS A 230 23.69 -20.58 2.15
C HIS A 230 24.90 -19.82 1.59
N ARG A 231 25.87 -19.44 2.43
CA ARG A 231 27.02 -18.60 2.03
C ARG A 231 27.85 -19.17 0.88
N HIS A 232 27.78 -20.48 0.65
CA HIS A 232 28.49 -21.16 -0.43
C HIS A 232 27.76 -21.08 -1.78
N GLU A 233 26.52 -20.60 -1.82
CA GLU A 233 25.74 -20.46 -3.07
C GLU A 233 26.17 -19.25 -3.91
N SER A 234 26.68 -18.19 -3.26
CA SER A 234 27.10 -16.92 -3.85
C SER A 234 28.24 -16.27 -3.05
N ASP A 235 29.34 -15.90 -3.72
CA ASP A 235 30.58 -15.37 -3.11
C ASP A 235 30.39 -14.13 -2.21
N GLY A 236 29.32 -13.35 -2.40
CA GLY A 236 29.03 -12.15 -1.60
C GLY A 236 28.20 -12.40 -0.35
N LEU A 237 27.54 -13.55 -0.24
CA LEU A 237 26.47 -13.74 0.75
C LEU A 237 27.01 -13.88 2.18
N GLY A 238 28.09 -14.63 2.38
CA GLY A 238 28.74 -14.78 3.67
C GLY A 238 29.26 -13.46 4.26
N PRO A 239 30.10 -12.70 3.54
CA PRO A 239 30.59 -11.40 3.99
C PRO A 239 29.47 -10.40 4.28
N LEU A 240 28.43 -10.36 3.44
CA LEU A 240 27.28 -9.47 3.65
C LEU A 240 26.43 -9.87 4.86
N ALA A 241 26.26 -11.17 5.14
CA ALA A 241 25.57 -11.63 6.34
C ALA A 241 26.29 -11.17 7.61
N VAL A 242 27.63 -11.31 7.65
CA VAL A 242 28.45 -10.85 8.78
C VAL A 242 28.41 -9.33 8.92
N ALA A 243 28.61 -8.59 7.82
CA ALA A 243 28.55 -7.13 7.83
C ALA A 243 27.18 -6.63 8.30
N THR A 244 26.08 -7.23 7.82
CA THR A 244 24.72 -6.88 8.23
C THR A 244 24.52 -7.13 9.73
N ALA A 245 24.96 -8.29 10.25
CA ALA A 245 24.83 -8.61 11.67
C ALA A 245 25.64 -7.64 12.55
N ILE A 246 26.88 -7.32 12.17
CA ILE A 246 27.73 -6.36 12.90
C ILE A 246 27.08 -4.97 12.90
N THR A 247 26.66 -4.48 11.74
CA THR A 247 26.00 -3.16 11.64
C THR A 247 24.69 -3.14 12.42
N PHE A 248 23.93 -4.22 12.44
CA PHE A 248 22.70 -4.33 13.23
C PHE A 248 22.97 -4.25 14.74
N VAL A 249 24.00 -4.95 15.23
CA VAL A 249 24.43 -4.84 16.64
C VAL A 249 24.89 -3.42 16.95
N ALA A 250 25.67 -2.79 16.06
CA ALA A 250 26.06 -1.39 16.22
C ALA A 250 24.84 -0.46 16.28
N GLN A 251 23.82 -0.70 15.46
CA GLN A 251 22.57 0.08 15.45
C GLN A 251 21.81 -0.04 16.77
N ILE A 252 21.74 -1.24 17.36
CA ILE A 252 21.12 -1.45 18.69
C ILE A 252 21.91 -0.69 19.74
N VAL A 253 23.24 -0.81 19.74
CA VAL A 253 24.10 -0.15 20.73
C VAL A 253 23.97 1.37 20.63
N ILE A 254 24.04 1.94 19.44
CA ILE A 254 23.87 3.40 19.24
C ILE A 254 22.43 3.83 19.58
N GLY A 255 21.43 3.00 19.27
CA GLY A 255 20.05 3.23 19.69
C GLY A 255 19.90 3.34 21.20
N ALA A 256 20.46 2.37 21.94
CA ALA A 256 20.49 2.36 23.40
C ALA A 256 21.32 3.50 23.99
N LEU A 257 22.39 3.92 23.31
CA LEU A 257 23.22 5.04 23.74
C LEU A 257 22.45 6.36 23.74
N ASN A 258 21.41 6.55 22.91
CA ASN A 258 20.61 7.77 22.95
C ASN A 258 20.06 8.07 24.37
N PRO A 259 19.18 7.25 24.97
CA PRO A 259 18.74 7.50 26.34
C PRO A 259 19.89 7.46 27.36
N LEU A 260 20.85 6.54 27.21
CA LEU A 260 21.96 6.37 28.17
C LEU A 260 22.93 7.56 28.22
N THR A 261 23.06 8.34 27.13
CA THR A 261 23.89 9.55 27.06
C THR A 261 23.06 10.83 27.13
N GLN A 262 21.79 10.74 27.58
CA GLN A 262 20.86 11.86 27.62
C GLN A 262 20.70 12.55 26.25
N PHE A 263 20.60 11.72 25.21
CA PHE A 263 20.39 12.11 23.81
C PHE A 263 21.50 13.02 23.30
N SER A 264 22.75 12.66 23.58
CA SER A 264 23.91 13.43 23.11
C SER A 264 23.89 13.62 21.57
N PRO A 265 24.32 14.77 21.04
CA PRO A 265 24.30 15.05 19.60
C PRO A 265 24.99 13.99 18.75
N TRP A 266 26.11 13.43 19.23
CA TRP A 266 26.82 12.40 18.50
C TRP A 266 26.01 11.09 18.38
N ALA A 267 25.28 10.69 19.43
CA ALA A 267 24.46 9.47 19.41
C ALA A 267 23.23 9.68 18.51
N LEU A 268 22.58 10.85 18.61
CA LEU A 268 21.47 11.26 17.76
C LEU A 268 21.88 11.32 16.27
N GLY A 269 23.10 11.73 15.96
CA GLY A 269 23.62 11.80 14.60
C GLY A 269 24.10 10.45 14.07
N ALA A 270 24.78 9.65 14.91
CA ALA A 270 25.29 8.34 14.54
C ALA A 270 24.16 7.32 14.29
N HIS A 271 23.04 7.43 15.01
CA HIS A 271 21.92 6.49 14.90
C HIS A 271 21.32 6.40 13.48
N PRO A 272 20.91 7.49 12.81
CA PRO A 272 20.43 7.43 11.43
C PRO A 272 21.56 7.07 10.44
N ALA A 273 22.80 7.48 10.69
CA ALA A 273 23.94 7.14 9.82
C ALA A 273 24.19 5.62 9.77
N VAL A 274 24.19 4.96 10.93
CA VAL A 274 24.35 3.50 11.01
C VAL A 274 23.08 2.78 10.55
N ALA A 275 21.89 3.39 10.68
CA ALA A 275 20.65 2.87 10.08
C ALA A 275 20.76 2.82 8.54
N SER A 276 21.22 3.89 7.90
CA SER A 276 21.41 3.93 6.44
C SER A 276 22.50 2.93 5.98
N LEU A 277 23.53 2.70 6.80
CA LEU A 277 24.51 1.65 6.51
C LEU A 277 23.88 0.25 6.61
N LEU A 278 23.06 0.00 7.63
CA LEU A 278 22.32 -1.25 7.79
C LEU A 278 21.36 -1.47 6.62
N TRP A 279 20.70 -0.41 6.15
CA TRP A 279 19.87 -0.43 4.96
C TRP A 279 20.67 -0.86 3.72
N CYS A 280 21.81 -0.24 3.46
CA CYS A 280 22.71 -0.67 2.37
C CYS A 280 23.14 -2.14 2.53
N CYS A 281 23.47 -2.61 3.74
CA CYS A 281 23.84 -4.01 3.99
C CYS A 281 22.69 -4.99 3.71
N THR A 282 21.47 -4.69 4.19
CA THR A 282 20.28 -5.52 3.98
C THR A 282 19.84 -5.55 2.51
N VAL A 283 19.91 -4.41 1.80
CA VAL A 283 19.69 -4.34 0.35
C VAL A 283 20.74 -5.16 -0.38
N ALA A 284 22.02 -4.99 -0.06
CA ALA A 284 23.10 -5.71 -0.73
C ALA A 284 22.97 -7.23 -0.55
N MET A 285 22.71 -7.68 0.69
CA MET A 285 22.47 -9.09 1.01
C MET A 285 21.27 -9.63 0.25
N THR A 286 20.18 -8.86 0.17
CA THR A 286 18.99 -9.22 -0.59
C THR A 286 19.32 -9.35 -2.07
N VAL A 287 19.98 -8.38 -2.70
CA VAL A 287 20.30 -8.42 -4.13
C VAL A 287 21.23 -9.58 -4.49
N VAL A 288 22.20 -9.92 -3.63
CA VAL A 288 23.10 -11.07 -3.87
C VAL A 288 22.34 -12.41 -3.79
N ALA A 289 21.37 -12.53 -2.89
CA ALA A 289 20.57 -13.74 -2.73
C ALA A 289 19.37 -13.82 -3.69
N TRP A 290 18.84 -12.67 -4.09
CA TRP A 290 17.61 -12.55 -4.85
C TRP A 290 17.88 -12.80 -6.32
N HIS A 291 17.56 -14.00 -6.77
CA HIS A 291 17.50 -14.39 -8.16
C HIS A 291 16.03 -14.43 -8.62
N PRO A 292 15.39 -13.30 -8.95
CA PRO A 292 14.05 -13.33 -9.48
C PRO A 292 14.14 -13.87 -10.90
N SER A 293 13.53 -15.02 -11.14
CA SER A 293 12.89 -15.24 -12.43
C SER A 293 11.91 -14.09 -12.61
N MET A 294 12.23 -13.13 -13.49
CA MET A 294 11.30 -12.07 -13.84
C MET A 294 9.94 -12.74 -14.13
N PRO A 295 8.86 -12.36 -13.43
CA PRO A 295 7.57 -12.98 -13.68
C PRO A 295 7.28 -12.84 -15.16
N SER A 296 7.00 -13.97 -15.82
CA SER A 296 6.64 -13.94 -17.23
C SER A 296 5.47 -12.97 -17.42
N ARG A 297 5.30 -12.42 -18.62
CA ARG A 297 4.13 -11.58 -18.92
C ARG A 297 2.81 -12.27 -18.53
N ALA A 298 2.77 -13.60 -18.64
CA ALA A 298 1.66 -14.43 -18.18
C ALA A 298 1.48 -14.38 -16.65
N MET A 299 2.56 -14.50 -15.87
CA MET A 299 2.50 -14.40 -14.42
C MET A 299 2.05 -13.01 -13.95
N VAL A 300 2.53 -11.92 -14.57
CA VAL A 300 2.04 -10.56 -14.26
C VAL A 300 0.54 -10.44 -14.55
N SER A 301 0.09 -10.93 -15.70
CA SER A 301 -1.33 -10.96 -16.05
C SER A 301 -2.16 -11.77 -15.05
N ASP A 302 -1.61 -12.88 -14.55
CA ASP A 302 -2.27 -13.72 -13.55
C ASP A 302 -2.34 -13.02 -12.18
N LEU A 303 -1.29 -12.32 -11.75
CA LEU A 303 -1.30 -11.50 -10.54
C LEU A 303 -2.31 -10.35 -10.62
N VAL A 304 -2.40 -9.66 -11.77
CA VAL A 304 -3.45 -8.64 -12.01
C VAL A 304 -4.84 -9.27 -11.99
N THR A 305 -4.99 -10.50 -12.47
CA THR A 305 -6.27 -11.22 -12.39
C THR A 305 -6.68 -11.49 -10.94
N LEU A 306 -5.72 -11.65 -10.01
CA LEU A 306 -6.02 -11.84 -8.59
C LEU A 306 -6.71 -10.63 -7.94
N THR A 307 -6.48 -9.43 -8.45
CA THR A 307 -7.06 -8.19 -7.89
C THR A 307 -8.50 -7.92 -8.35
N LYS A 308 -9.02 -8.70 -9.31
CA LYS A 308 -10.41 -8.60 -9.83
C LYS A 308 -10.80 -7.16 -10.27
N PRO A 309 -10.12 -6.55 -11.25
CA PRO A 309 -10.32 -5.14 -11.62
C PRO A 309 -11.75 -4.78 -12.03
N ALA A 310 -12.48 -5.71 -12.65
CA ALA A 310 -13.87 -5.49 -13.06
C ALA A 310 -14.86 -5.39 -11.88
N ILE A 311 -14.56 -6.04 -10.75
CA ILE A 311 -15.38 -5.95 -9.52
C ILE A 311 -14.96 -4.71 -8.72
N MET A 312 -13.66 -4.46 -8.68
CA MET A 312 -13.06 -3.28 -8.05
C MET A 312 -13.66 -1.97 -8.57
N SER A 313 -13.89 -1.83 -9.89
CA SER A 313 -14.41 -0.58 -10.47
C SER A 313 -15.75 -0.14 -9.88
N LEU A 314 -16.68 -1.06 -9.61
CA LEU A 314 -17.96 -0.73 -9.00
C LEU A 314 -17.80 -0.30 -7.54
N LEU A 315 -16.91 -0.97 -6.78
CA LEU A 315 -16.62 -0.57 -5.40
C LEU A 315 -16.02 0.84 -5.35
N LEU A 316 -15.08 1.15 -6.25
CA LEU A 316 -14.49 2.48 -6.38
C LEU A 316 -15.53 3.53 -6.76
N LEU A 317 -16.46 3.22 -7.68
CA LEU A 317 -17.56 4.11 -8.03
C LEU A 317 -18.45 4.42 -6.81
N THR A 318 -18.73 3.41 -5.98
CA THR A 318 -19.55 3.62 -4.77
C THR A 318 -18.82 4.45 -3.71
N ALA A 319 -17.49 4.30 -3.60
CA ALA A 319 -16.67 5.20 -2.77
C ALA A 319 -16.71 6.64 -3.31
N LEU A 320 -16.60 6.84 -4.63
CA LEU A 320 -16.70 8.16 -5.24
C LEU A 320 -18.04 8.84 -4.95
N GLY A 321 -19.17 8.15 -5.07
CA GLY A 321 -20.45 8.78 -4.72
C GLY A 321 -20.55 9.16 -3.24
N GLY A 322 -19.93 8.39 -2.34
CA GLY A 322 -19.75 8.79 -0.94
C GLY A 322 -18.93 10.06 -0.78
N MET A 323 -17.80 10.18 -1.50
CA MET A 323 -16.97 11.38 -1.48
C MET A 323 -17.70 12.62 -2.02
N PHE A 324 -18.41 12.49 -3.15
CA PHE A 324 -19.12 13.61 -3.78
C PHE A 324 -20.27 14.13 -2.91
N LEU A 325 -21.02 13.21 -2.29
CA LEU A 325 -22.09 13.59 -1.37
C LEU A 325 -21.52 14.26 -0.12
N ALA A 326 -20.46 13.70 0.46
CA ALA A 326 -19.79 14.26 1.63
C ALA A 326 -19.18 15.65 1.36
N ALA A 327 -18.57 15.85 0.19
CA ALA A 327 -18.00 17.12 -0.22
C ALA A 327 -19.05 18.17 -0.62
N ARG A 328 -20.32 17.77 -0.78
CA ARG A 328 -21.39 18.60 -1.36
C ARG A 328 -20.96 19.25 -2.69
N GLY A 329 -20.30 18.46 -3.53
CA GLY A 329 -19.66 18.92 -4.77
C GLY A 329 -18.50 18.03 -5.19
N VAL A 330 -17.58 18.58 -5.99
CA VAL A 330 -16.40 17.85 -6.49
C VAL A 330 -15.29 17.89 -5.44
N PRO A 331 -14.84 16.75 -4.89
CA PRO A 331 -13.72 16.72 -3.95
C PRO A 331 -12.39 17.10 -4.63
N SER A 332 -11.38 17.47 -3.83
CA SER A 332 -10.06 17.83 -4.38
C SER A 332 -9.41 16.65 -5.12
N PHE A 333 -8.67 16.94 -6.19
CA PHE A 333 -8.05 15.90 -7.03
C PHE A 333 -7.08 15.00 -6.24
N GLY A 334 -6.29 15.57 -5.33
CA GLY A 334 -5.36 14.81 -4.49
C GLY A 334 -6.08 13.79 -3.60
N LEU A 335 -7.19 14.19 -2.97
CA LEU A 335 -7.98 13.32 -2.11
C LEU A 335 -8.70 12.23 -2.92
N LEU A 336 -9.24 12.57 -4.09
CA LEU A 336 -9.82 11.62 -5.05
C LEU A 336 -8.79 10.56 -5.47
N ALA A 337 -7.60 10.99 -5.89
CA ALA A 337 -6.53 10.10 -6.31
C ALA A 337 -6.09 9.17 -5.17
N ALA A 338 -5.88 9.72 -3.96
CA ALA A 338 -5.52 8.94 -2.78
C ALA A 338 -6.58 7.90 -2.43
N THR A 339 -7.86 8.28 -2.43
CA THR A 339 -8.97 7.38 -2.09
C THR A 339 -9.15 6.29 -3.14
N LEU A 340 -9.00 6.61 -4.43
CA LEU A 340 -9.06 5.64 -5.51
C LEU A 340 -7.89 4.65 -5.47
N VAL A 341 -6.66 5.13 -5.29
CA VAL A 341 -5.47 4.27 -5.19
C VAL A 341 -5.56 3.39 -3.94
N GLY A 342 -5.89 3.97 -2.79
CA GLY A 342 -6.08 3.25 -1.53
C GLY A 342 -7.21 2.22 -1.61
N GLY A 343 -8.37 2.60 -2.13
CA GLY A 343 -9.51 1.71 -2.32
C GLY A 343 -9.24 0.59 -3.32
N ALA A 344 -8.49 0.87 -4.39
CA ALA A 344 -8.10 -0.13 -5.39
C ALA A 344 -7.12 -1.15 -4.78
N ALA A 345 -6.15 -0.66 -4.00
CA ALA A 345 -5.20 -1.50 -3.29
C ALA A 345 -5.91 -2.36 -2.22
N ALA A 346 -6.81 -1.79 -1.41
CA ALA A 346 -7.56 -2.53 -0.39
C ALA A 346 -8.41 -3.65 -1.01
N SER A 347 -9.26 -3.29 -1.99
CA SER A 347 -10.15 -4.25 -2.66
C SER A 347 -9.40 -5.28 -3.50
N GLY A 348 -8.30 -4.89 -4.14
CA GLY A 348 -7.42 -5.78 -4.89
C GLY A 348 -6.68 -6.76 -3.98
N GLY A 349 -6.15 -6.28 -2.86
CA GLY A 349 -5.50 -7.11 -1.85
C GLY A 349 -6.47 -8.08 -1.18
N ALA A 350 -7.66 -7.61 -0.80
CA ALA A 350 -8.74 -8.44 -0.27
C ALA A 350 -9.17 -9.52 -1.29
N SER A 351 -9.24 -9.18 -2.58
CA SER A 351 -9.56 -10.12 -3.65
C SER A 351 -8.50 -11.20 -3.85
N ALA A 352 -7.21 -10.86 -3.73
CA ALA A 352 -6.11 -11.82 -3.81
C ALA A 352 -6.14 -12.81 -2.64
N LEU A 353 -6.31 -12.31 -1.40
CA LEU A 353 -6.45 -13.14 -0.20
C LEU A 353 -7.70 -14.02 -0.27
N ASN A 354 -8.84 -13.48 -0.70
CA ASN A 354 -10.06 -14.25 -0.89
C ASN A 354 -9.86 -15.42 -1.86
N GLN A 355 -9.20 -15.20 -2.99
CA GLN A 355 -8.92 -16.27 -3.95
C GLN A 355 -7.97 -17.34 -3.40
N TYR A 356 -7.01 -16.96 -2.55
CA TYR A 356 -6.17 -17.92 -1.85
C TYR A 356 -6.98 -18.80 -0.89
N PHE A 357 -7.82 -18.19 -0.05
CA PHE A 357 -8.65 -18.95 0.89
C PHE A 357 -9.79 -19.73 0.23
N ASP A 358 -10.21 -19.35 -0.99
CA ASP A 358 -11.24 -20.05 -1.76
C ASP A 358 -10.66 -21.08 -2.75
N ARG A 359 -9.35 -21.31 -2.79
CA ARG A 359 -8.73 -22.14 -3.84
C ARG A 359 -9.28 -23.58 -3.88
N ASP A 360 -9.52 -24.17 -2.73
CA ASP A 360 -10.06 -25.52 -2.54
C ASP A 360 -11.48 -25.69 -3.11
N ILE A 361 -12.32 -24.69 -2.96
CA ILE A 361 -13.69 -24.69 -3.50
C ILE A 361 -13.72 -24.26 -4.97
N ASP A 362 -12.81 -23.37 -5.38
CA ASP A 362 -12.70 -22.93 -6.77
C ASP A 362 -12.26 -24.07 -7.70
N GLU A 363 -11.42 -24.99 -7.23
CA GLU A 363 -11.04 -26.23 -7.96
C GLU A 363 -12.25 -27.08 -8.37
N ARG A 364 -13.33 -27.05 -7.57
CA ARG A 364 -14.54 -27.86 -7.78
C ARG A 364 -15.58 -27.20 -8.68
N MET A 365 -15.40 -25.92 -9.02
CA MET A 365 -16.36 -25.13 -9.78
C MET A 365 -15.91 -24.96 -11.24
N ARG A 366 -16.81 -25.20 -12.20
CA ARG A 366 -16.49 -25.14 -13.65
C ARG A 366 -15.97 -23.77 -14.07
N ARG A 367 -16.53 -22.71 -13.50
CA ARG A 367 -16.15 -21.32 -13.79
C ARG A 367 -14.76 -20.96 -13.26
N THR A 368 -14.39 -21.45 -12.08
CA THR A 368 -13.25 -20.91 -11.33
C THR A 368 -12.05 -21.85 -11.25
N ARG A 369 -12.20 -23.13 -11.63
CA ARG A 369 -11.09 -24.10 -11.72
C ARG A 369 -9.91 -23.72 -12.62
N ARG A 370 -10.11 -22.74 -13.53
CA ARG A 370 -9.06 -22.22 -14.43
C ARG A 370 -8.39 -20.93 -13.92
N ARG A 371 -8.78 -20.45 -12.73
CA ARG A 371 -8.16 -19.27 -12.11
C ARG A 371 -6.70 -19.54 -11.76
N PRO A 372 -5.86 -18.49 -11.62
CA PRO A 372 -4.42 -18.66 -11.40
C PRO A 372 -4.04 -19.61 -10.26
N LEU A 373 -4.73 -19.54 -9.12
CA LEU A 373 -4.43 -20.36 -7.93
C LEU A 373 -4.91 -21.82 -8.06
N PRO A 374 -6.19 -22.12 -8.36
CA PRO A 374 -6.64 -23.50 -8.64
C PRO A 374 -5.87 -24.22 -9.75
N SER A 375 -5.39 -23.47 -10.75
CA SER A 375 -4.60 -24.02 -11.86
C SER A 375 -3.09 -24.06 -11.60
N GLN A 376 -2.65 -23.71 -10.39
CA GLN A 376 -1.24 -23.73 -9.96
C GLN A 376 -0.31 -22.88 -10.87
N ARG A 377 -0.86 -21.85 -11.52
CA ARG A 377 -0.09 -20.92 -12.38
C ARG A 377 0.60 -19.82 -11.57
N VAL A 378 0.12 -19.57 -10.35
CA VAL A 378 0.72 -18.64 -9.38
C VAL A 378 0.93 -19.41 -8.07
N PRO A 379 2.13 -19.38 -7.48
CA PRO A 379 2.36 -19.97 -6.16
C PRO A 379 1.58 -19.23 -5.07
N ASP A 380 1.14 -19.97 -4.04
CA ASP A 380 0.31 -19.45 -2.95
C ASP A 380 0.97 -18.25 -2.24
N GLU A 381 2.29 -18.26 -2.07
CA GLU A 381 3.05 -17.21 -1.38
C GLU A 381 2.96 -15.86 -2.09
N TRP A 382 2.89 -15.87 -3.43
CA TRP A 382 2.76 -14.66 -4.22
C TRP A 382 1.37 -14.03 -4.08
N ALA A 383 0.32 -14.84 -3.99
CA ALA A 383 -1.03 -14.33 -3.78
C ALA A 383 -1.22 -13.76 -2.37
N ILE A 384 -0.69 -14.44 -1.35
CA ILE A 384 -0.69 -13.96 0.04
C ILE A 384 0.14 -12.67 0.15
N GLY A 385 1.37 -12.69 -0.38
CA GLY A 385 2.28 -11.55 -0.34
C GLY A 385 1.70 -10.32 -1.05
N LEU A 386 1.11 -10.51 -2.25
CA LEU A 386 0.40 -9.45 -2.97
C LEU A 386 -0.78 -8.92 -2.15
N GLY A 387 -1.58 -9.83 -1.59
CA GLY A 387 -2.76 -9.52 -0.79
C GLY A 387 -2.46 -8.66 0.44
N ILE A 388 -1.45 -9.06 1.22
CA ILE A 388 -1.00 -8.32 2.40
C ILE A 388 -0.37 -6.98 1.99
N SER A 389 0.55 -6.99 1.02
CA SER A 389 1.26 -5.78 0.59
C SER A 389 0.30 -4.71 0.08
N LEU A 390 -0.69 -5.08 -0.74
CA LEU A 390 -1.67 -4.13 -1.24
C LEU A 390 -2.53 -3.54 -0.11
N ASN A 391 -2.87 -4.31 0.93
CA ASN A 391 -3.62 -3.78 2.07
C ASN A 391 -2.76 -2.87 2.97
N VAL A 392 -1.47 -3.17 3.14
CA VAL A 392 -0.53 -2.28 3.84
C VAL A 392 -0.39 -0.96 3.08
N VAL A 393 -0.21 -1.02 1.76
CA VAL A 393 -0.15 0.16 0.89
C VAL A 393 -1.46 0.94 0.96
N ALA A 394 -2.62 0.26 0.91
CA ALA A 394 -3.92 0.90 1.02
C ALA A 394 -4.07 1.69 2.33
N PHE A 395 -3.71 1.07 3.45
CA PHE A 395 -3.76 1.70 4.76
C PHE A 395 -2.83 2.91 4.82
N ALA A 396 -1.57 2.78 4.37
CA ALA A 396 -0.61 3.88 4.37
C ALA A 396 -1.08 5.05 3.50
N VAL A 397 -1.54 4.77 2.26
CA VAL A 397 -2.03 5.82 1.34
C VAL A 397 -3.22 6.55 1.94
N LEU A 398 -4.21 5.83 2.48
CA LEU A 398 -5.40 6.46 3.08
C LEU A 398 -5.06 7.20 4.37
N ALA A 399 -4.19 6.67 5.22
CA ALA A 399 -3.83 7.31 6.49
C ALA A 399 -3.05 8.61 6.27
N ILE A 400 -2.13 8.64 5.29
CA ILE A 400 -1.26 9.80 4.98
C ILE A 400 -2.02 10.85 4.18
N PHE A 401 -2.76 10.44 3.14
CA PHE A 401 -3.33 11.37 2.15
C PHE A 401 -4.84 11.60 2.30
N ALA A 402 -5.52 10.87 3.18
CA ALA A 402 -6.92 11.12 3.54
C ALA A 402 -7.07 11.31 5.06
N ASN A 403 -7.23 10.22 5.81
CA ASN A 403 -7.21 10.19 7.28
C ASN A 403 -7.26 8.75 7.82
N ILE A 404 -7.02 8.62 9.13
CA ILE A 404 -6.99 7.33 9.83
C ILE A 404 -8.34 6.60 9.87
N VAL A 405 -9.47 7.32 9.83
CA VAL A 405 -10.81 6.72 9.85
C VAL A 405 -11.06 5.97 8.54
N ALA A 406 -10.79 6.61 7.39
CA ALA A 406 -10.88 5.99 6.08
C ALA A 406 -9.95 4.78 5.93
N ALA A 407 -8.70 4.90 6.40
CA ALA A 407 -7.72 3.81 6.39
C ALA A 407 -8.18 2.61 7.21
N THR A 408 -8.71 2.85 8.42
CA THR A 408 -9.21 1.82 9.32
C THR A 408 -10.44 1.14 8.75
N LEU A 409 -11.38 1.89 8.16
CA LEU A 409 -12.55 1.33 7.49
C LEU A 409 -12.17 0.41 6.32
N ALA A 410 -11.20 0.81 5.49
CA ALA A 410 -10.71 -0.03 4.41
C ALA A 410 -10.11 -1.35 4.94
N LEU A 411 -9.31 -1.28 6.00
CA LEU A 411 -8.74 -2.47 6.65
C LEU A 411 -9.83 -3.36 7.26
N VAL A 412 -10.78 -2.78 8.00
CA VAL A 412 -11.93 -3.50 8.56
C VAL A 412 -12.72 -4.19 7.47
N GLY A 413 -12.93 -3.55 6.32
CA GLY A 413 -13.60 -4.15 5.17
C GLY A 413 -12.87 -5.37 4.63
N THR A 414 -11.54 -5.30 4.51
CA THR A 414 -10.71 -6.45 4.15
C THR A 414 -10.82 -7.57 5.18
N LEU A 415 -10.64 -7.27 6.48
CA LEU A 415 -10.68 -8.27 7.54
C LEU A 415 -12.06 -8.94 7.63
N PHE A 416 -13.14 -8.17 7.52
CA PHE A 416 -14.50 -8.69 7.47
C PHE A 416 -14.71 -9.58 6.25
N TYR A 417 -14.22 -9.18 5.07
CA TYR A 417 -14.33 -9.99 3.85
C TYR A 417 -13.61 -11.33 3.98
N ILE A 418 -12.44 -11.36 4.62
CA ILE A 418 -11.63 -12.57 4.77
C ILE A 418 -12.15 -13.45 5.91
N PHE A 419 -12.21 -12.93 7.14
CA PHE A 419 -12.52 -13.74 8.31
C PHE A 419 -14.01 -14.03 8.43
N VAL A 420 -14.85 -13.00 8.31
CA VAL A 420 -16.30 -13.14 8.53
C VAL A 420 -16.96 -13.78 7.31
N TYR A 421 -16.73 -13.24 6.11
CA TYR A 421 -17.34 -13.81 4.91
C TYR A 421 -16.62 -15.06 4.40
N THR A 422 -15.35 -14.96 3.97
CA THR A 422 -14.67 -16.01 3.19
C THR A 422 -14.43 -17.29 4.00
N LEU A 423 -13.87 -17.16 5.20
CA LEU A 423 -13.51 -18.31 6.03
C LEU A 423 -14.69 -18.88 6.82
N TRP A 424 -15.58 -18.02 7.32
CA TRP A 424 -16.68 -18.43 8.20
C TRP A 424 -18.02 -18.58 7.48
N LEU A 425 -18.71 -17.47 7.17
CA LEU A 425 -20.11 -17.50 6.77
C LEU A 425 -20.33 -18.21 5.43
N LYS A 426 -19.46 -17.97 4.44
CA LYS A 426 -19.56 -18.57 3.11
C LYS A 426 -19.62 -20.09 3.15
N ARG A 427 -18.95 -20.71 4.13
CA ARG A 427 -18.85 -22.16 4.29
C ARG A 427 -19.91 -22.77 5.21
N SER A 428 -20.62 -21.95 6.00
CA SER A 428 -21.43 -22.44 7.13
C SER A 428 -22.92 -22.10 7.08
N THR A 429 -23.35 -21.07 6.34
CA THR A 429 -24.75 -20.60 6.41
C THR A 429 -25.29 -20.06 5.09
N VAL A 430 -26.62 -20.13 4.92
CA VAL A 430 -27.38 -19.48 3.83
C VAL A 430 -27.37 -17.96 3.91
N GLN A 431 -27.04 -17.38 5.08
CA GLN A 431 -26.92 -15.93 5.29
C GLN A 431 -25.57 -15.36 4.86
N ASN A 432 -24.76 -16.16 4.15
CA ASN A 432 -23.41 -15.81 3.73
C ASN A 432 -23.31 -14.48 2.98
N ILE A 433 -24.15 -14.25 1.97
CA ILE A 433 -24.15 -13.04 1.16
C ILE A 433 -24.84 -11.88 1.88
N VAL A 434 -25.81 -12.16 2.74
CA VAL A 434 -26.55 -11.13 3.46
C VAL A 434 -25.61 -10.45 4.46
N ILE A 435 -25.08 -11.20 5.41
CA ILE A 435 -24.16 -10.64 6.41
C ILE A 435 -22.80 -10.33 5.77
N GLY A 436 -22.28 -11.22 4.92
CA GLY A 436 -21.02 -11.02 4.21
C GLY A 436 -21.03 -9.83 3.25
N GLY A 437 -22.21 -9.39 2.81
CA GLY A 437 -22.40 -8.22 1.97
C GLY A 437 -21.94 -6.92 2.61
N ALA A 438 -21.80 -6.88 3.95
CA ALA A 438 -21.27 -5.72 4.67
C ALA A 438 -19.88 -5.32 4.17
N ALA A 439 -19.00 -6.28 3.84
CA ALA A 439 -17.69 -5.97 3.27
C ALA A 439 -17.78 -5.19 1.95
N GLY A 440 -18.73 -5.56 1.08
CA GLY A 440 -18.96 -4.88 -0.20
C GLY A 440 -19.62 -3.50 -0.05
N ALA A 441 -20.23 -3.23 1.09
CA ALA A 441 -20.94 -1.98 1.39
C ALA A 441 -20.08 -0.93 2.10
N ILE A 442 -18.86 -1.28 2.54
CA ILE A 442 -17.91 -0.36 3.18
C ILE A 442 -17.34 0.74 2.26
N PRO A 443 -17.13 0.56 0.95
CA PRO A 443 -16.48 1.59 0.13
C PRO A 443 -17.14 2.99 0.17
N PRO A 444 -18.49 3.15 0.13
CA PRO A 444 -19.13 4.44 0.39
C PRO A 444 -18.75 5.08 1.73
N LEU A 445 -18.62 4.29 2.81
CA LEU A 445 -18.18 4.78 4.12
C LEU A 445 -16.74 5.28 4.06
N VAL A 446 -15.85 4.54 3.38
CA VAL A 446 -14.46 4.96 3.16
C VAL A 446 -14.42 6.27 2.38
N GLY A 447 -15.22 6.39 1.33
CA GLY A 447 -15.34 7.62 0.54
C GLY A 447 -15.86 8.81 1.35
N TRP A 448 -16.93 8.63 2.13
CA TRP A 448 -17.44 9.68 3.02
C TRP A 448 -16.39 10.11 4.05
N ALA A 449 -15.85 9.15 4.79
CA ALA A 449 -14.88 9.39 5.85
C ALA A 449 -13.59 10.03 5.31
N ALA A 450 -13.16 9.71 4.08
CA ALA A 450 -12.00 10.36 3.47
C ALA A 450 -12.17 11.89 3.36
N VAL A 451 -13.39 12.38 3.18
CA VAL A 451 -13.70 13.80 3.08
C VAL A 451 -13.97 14.44 4.44
N THR A 452 -14.76 13.79 5.31
CA THR A 452 -15.27 14.42 6.55
C THR A 452 -14.52 14.01 7.81
N GLY A 453 -13.83 12.86 7.79
CA GLY A 453 -13.28 12.24 8.99
C GLY A 453 -14.33 11.64 9.94
N SER A 454 -15.61 11.62 9.55
CA SER A 454 -16.74 11.13 10.37
C SER A 454 -17.56 10.05 9.64
N LEU A 455 -18.58 9.49 10.31
CA LEU A 455 -19.55 8.56 9.75
C LEU A 455 -20.98 9.01 10.06
N ASP A 456 -21.44 9.99 9.30
CA ASP A 456 -22.76 10.58 9.47
C ASP A 456 -23.86 9.64 8.92
N LEU A 457 -25.12 9.99 9.15
CA LEU A 457 -26.25 9.14 8.80
C LEU A 457 -26.32 8.87 7.28
N GLU A 458 -25.97 9.84 6.46
CA GLU A 458 -25.89 9.74 5.00
C GLU A 458 -24.88 8.67 4.56
N ALA A 459 -23.73 8.60 5.23
CA ALA A 459 -22.72 7.57 4.99
C ALA A 459 -23.31 6.18 5.26
N TRP A 460 -24.00 6.01 6.39
CA TRP A 460 -24.67 4.76 6.76
C TRP A 460 -25.82 4.39 5.83
N LEU A 461 -26.52 5.38 5.25
CA LEU A 461 -27.55 5.13 4.24
C LEU A 461 -26.94 4.67 2.91
N LEU A 462 -25.83 5.24 2.47
CA LEU A 462 -25.10 4.75 1.30
C LEU A 462 -24.61 3.32 1.51
N PHE A 463 -24.07 3.02 2.69
CA PHE A 463 -23.75 1.66 3.11
C PHE A 463 -24.99 0.76 3.04
N ALA A 464 -26.12 1.19 3.61
CA ALA A 464 -27.36 0.40 3.64
C ALA A 464 -27.88 0.12 2.22
N ILE A 465 -27.83 1.09 1.30
CA ILE A 465 -28.22 0.88 -0.09
C ILE A 465 -27.38 -0.22 -0.75
N VAL A 466 -26.04 -0.17 -0.62
CA VAL A 466 -25.16 -1.21 -1.18
C VAL A 466 -25.38 -2.55 -0.47
N PHE A 467 -25.56 -2.54 0.85
CA PHE A 467 -25.78 -3.73 1.67
C PHE A 467 -27.06 -4.46 1.28
N PHE A 468 -28.20 -3.76 1.19
CA PHE A 468 -29.49 -4.36 0.81
C PHE A 468 -29.55 -4.69 -0.69
N TRP A 469 -28.75 -4.01 -1.52
CA TRP A 469 -28.61 -4.36 -2.94
C TRP A 469 -27.89 -5.70 -3.13
N THR A 470 -26.93 -6.01 -2.26
CA THR A 470 -26.05 -7.16 -2.38
C THR A 470 -26.80 -8.50 -2.46
N PRO A 471 -27.77 -8.82 -1.57
CA PRO A 471 -28.56 -10.06 -1.68
C PRO A 471 -29.33 -10.18 -2.99
N ALA A 472 -30.04 -9.14 -3.41
CA ALA A 472 -30.81 -9.16 -4.65
C ALA A 472 -29.90 -9.41 -5.88
N HIS A 473 -28.74 -8.77 -5.91
CA HIS A 473 -27.73 -8.93 -6.96
C HIS A 473 -27.10 -10.33 -6.98
N PHE A 474 -26.53 -10.76 -5.85
CA PHE A 474 -25.77 -12.01 -5.81
C PHE A 474 -26.66 -13.25 -5.85
N TRP A 475 -27.88 -13.21 -5.31
CA TRP A 475 -28.81 -14.33 -5.46
C TRP A 475 -29.28 -14.50 -6.90
N ALA A 476 -29.43 -13.41 -7.66
CA ALA A 476 -29.69 -13.49 -9.10
C ALA A 476 -28.56 -14.23 -9.83
N LEU A 477 -27.30 -13.93 -9.50
CA LEU A 477 -26.14 -14.68 -10.00
C LEU A 477 -26.16 -16.13 -9.50
N ALA A 478 -26.48 -16.37 -8.23
CA ALA A 478 -26.47 -17.69 -7.61
C ALA A 478 -27.48 -18.64 -8.26
N LEU A 479 -28.60 -18.15 -8.80
CA LEU A 479 -29.51 -18.95 -9.63
C LEU A 479 -28.83 -19.44 -10.92
N LEU A 480 -27.91 -18.66 -11.50
CA LEU A 480 -27.20 -19.02 -12.73
C LEU A 480 -26.08 -20.04 -12.49
N ILE A 481 -25.42 -19.97 -11.32
CA ILE A 481 -24.28 -20.82 -10.95
C ILE A 481 -24.59 -21.77 -9.79
N ARG A 482 -25.87 -22.08 -9.58
CA ARG A 482 -26.36 -22.97 -8.51
C ARG A 482 -25.62 -24.31 -8.47
N ASP A 483 -25.43 -24.94 -9.63
CA ASP A 483 -24.77 -26.25 -9.71
C ASP A 483 -23.29 -26.19 -9.35
N ASP A 484 -22.61 -25.06 -9.60
CA ASP A 484 -21.23 -24.86 -9.15
C ASP A 484 -21.17 -24.77 -7.61
N TYR A 485 -22.11 -24.04 -6.99
CA TYR A 485 -22.19 -23.97 -5.52
C TYR A 485 -22.52 -25.32 -4.89
N ALA A 486 -23.44 -26.09 -5.48
CA ALA A 486 -23.77 -27.43 -5.03
C ALA A 486 -22.56 -28.37 -5.11
N ARG A 487 -21.79 -28.35 -6.21
CA ARG A 487 -20.55 -29.14 -6.37
C ARG A 487 -19.48 -28.77 -5.35
N ALA A 488 -19.35 -27.49 -5.01
CA ALA A 488 -18.39 -27.02 -4.04
C ALA A 488 -18.83 -27.22 -2.57
N GLY A 489 -20.06 -27.70 -2.33
CA GLY A 489 -20.61 -27.87 -0.98
C GLY A 489 -20.93 -26.54 -0.29
N ILE A 490 -21.14 -25.46 -1.03
CA ILE A 490 -21.42 -24.14 -0.48
C ILE A 490 -22.93 -24.04 -0.17
N PRO A 491 -23.32 -23.73 1.09
CA PRO A 491 -24.72 -23.66 1.51
C PRO A 491 -25.40 -22.37 1.00
N MET A 492 -25.41 -22.16 -0.31
CA MET A 492 -26.01 -21.00 -0.95
C MET A 492 -27.54 -21.10 -0.93
N LEU A 493 -28.25 -19.98 -0.77
CA LEU A 493 -29.72 -19.97 -0.63
C LEU A 493 -30.47 -20.83 -1.69
N PRO A 494 -30.21 -20.71 -3.01
CA PRO A 494 -30.85 -21.57 -4.02
C PRO A 494 -30.45 -23.04 -3.97
N VAL A 495 -29.34 -23.39 -3.33
CA VAL A 495 -28.93 -24.79 -3.11
C VAL A 495 -29.72 -25.40 -1.96
N VAL A 496 -29.83 -24.68 -0.83
CA VAL A 496 -30.41 -25.19 0.42
C VAL A 496 -31.93 -25.03 0.48
N ARG A 497 -32.46 -23.87 0.06
CA ARG A 497 -33.89 -23.50 0.16
C ARG A 497 -34.60 -23.46 -1.19
N GLY A 498 -33.88 -23.75 -2.27
CA GLY A 498 -34.42 -23.79 -3.62
C GLY A 498 -34.60 -22.42 -4.28
N GLU A 499 -34.98 -22.44 -5.55
CA GLU A 499 -35.07 -21.24 -6.37
C GLU A 499 -36.23 -20.32 -5.95
N GLU A 500 -37.35 -20.87 -5.50
CA GLU A 500 -38.53 -20.08 -5.13
C GLU A 500 -38.27 -19.20 -3.89
N ALA A 501 -37.67 -19.75 -2.84
CA ALA A 501 -37.25 -18.96 -1.68
C ALA A 501 -36.25 -17.86 -2.08
N THR A 502 -35.38 -18.18 -3.05
CA THR A 502 -34.37 -17.24 -3.56
C THR A 502 -35.00 -16.09 -4.34
N THR A 503 -35.96 -16.36 -5.23
CA THR A 503 -36.65 -15.31 -6.00
C THR A 503 -37.54 -14.43 -5.13
N ARG A 504 -38.18 -15.00 -4.10
CA ARG A 504 -38.89 -14.22 -3.06
C ARG A 504 -37.94 -13.32 -2.30
N GLY A 505 -36.78 -13.84 -1.88
CA GLY A 505 -35.73 -13.03 -1.24
C GLY A 505 -35.26 -11.88 -2.11
N ILE A 506 -34.97 -12.12 -3.40
CA ILE A 506 -34.60 -11.07 -4.36
C ILE A 506 -35.66 -9.97 -4.41
N LEU A 507 -36.95 -10.33 -4.46
CA LEU A 507 -38.04 -9.36 -4.49
C LEU A 507 -38.10 -8.51 -3.21
N ILE A 508 -37.98 -9.13 -2.03
CA ILE A 508 -38.00 -8.41 -0.75
C ILE A 508 -36.88 -7.37 -0.69
N TYR A 509 -35.65 -7.77 -1.04
CA TYR A 509 -34.52 -6.84 -1.05
C TYR A 509 -34.66 -5.76 -2.13
N ALA A 510 -35.15 -6.10 -3.34
CA ALA A 510 -35.42 -5.11 -4.38
C ALA A 510 -36.47 -4.06 -3.94
N ILE A 511 -37.53 -4.49 -3.24
CA ILE A 511 -38.54 -3.57 -2.69
C ILE A 511 -37.92 -2.68 -1.61
N SER A 512 -37.10 -3.23 -0.71
CA SER A 512 -36.46 -2.46 0.37
C SER A 512 -35.50 -1.37 -0.10
N LEU A 513 -34.94 -1.51 -1.31
CA LEU A 513 -34.06 -0.49 -1.88
C LEU A 513 -34.80 0.81 -2.21
N VAL A 514 -36.07 0.74 -2.60
CA VAL A 514 -36.87 1.92 -2.94
C VAL A 514 -37.00 2.89 -1.75
N PRO A 515 -37.51 2.48 -0.57
CA PRO A 515 -37.57 3.38 0.57
C PRO A 515 -36.17 3.80 1.07
N LEU A 516 -35.14 2.94 0.99
CA LEU A 516 -33.78 3.32 1.38
C LEU A 516 -33.19 4.42 0.48
N SER A 517 -33.34 4.30 -0.85
CA SER A 517 -32.84 5.31 -1.78
C SER A 517 -33.63 6.62 -1.67
N LEU A 518 -34.93 6.57 -1.38
CA LEU A 518 -35.75 7.76 -1.12
C LEU A 518 -35.43 8.41 0.24
N LEU A 519 -35.13 7.60 1.25
CA LEU A 519 -34.74 8.10 2.57
C LEU A 519 -33.43 8.89 2.50
N LEU A 520 -32.48 8.46 1.67
CA LEU A 520 -31.26 9.23 1.42
C LEU A 520 -31.56 10.63 0.86
N PHE A 521 -32.52 10.76 -0.06
CA PHE A 521 -32.95 12.08 -0.57
C PHE A 521 -33.54 12.94 0.56
N ALA A 522 -34.42 12.36 1.38
CA ALA A 522 -35.07 13.08 2.47
C ALA A 522 -34.09 13.55 3.56
N ILE A 523 -33.06 12.75 3.85
CA ILE A 523 -32.09 13.01 4.94
C ILE A 523 -30.89 13.82 4.48
N ALA A 524 -30.58 13.91 3.19
CA ALA A 524 -29.41 14.66 2.72
C ALA A 524 -29.51 16.19 2.91
N HIS A 525 -30.59 16.75 3.50
CA HIS A 525 -30.78 18.17 3.85
C HIS A 525 -30.25 19.15 2.77
N GLY A 526 -30.72 19.01 1.54
CA GLY A 526 -30.30 19.84 0.40
C GLY A 526 -28.99 19.42 -0.28
N GLY A 527 -28.42 18.27 0.09
CA GLY A 527 -27.27 17.65 -0.57
C GLY A 527 -27.63 16.87 -1.85
N LEU A 528 -28.91 16.57 -2.06
CA LEU A 528 -29.44 15.89 -3.26
C LEU A 528 -30.68 16.62 -3.78
N GLY A 529 -30.76 16.71 -5.10
CA GLY A 529 -31.79 17.39 -5.87
C GLY A 529 -32.80 16.45 -6.51
N TYR A 530 -33.64 17.02 -7.37
CA TYR A 530 -34.70 16.26 -8.04
C TYR A 530 -34.16 15.26 -9.07
N LEU A 531 -32.95 15.47 -9.60
CA LEU A 531 -32.32 14.52 -10.52
C LEU A 531 -32.08 13.17 -9.82
N TYR A 532 -31.52 13.19 -8.61
CA TYR A 532 -31.38 11.97 -7.81
C TYR A 532 -32.73 11.35 -7.49
N LEU A 533 -33.72 12.15 -7.08
CA LEU A 533 -35.05 11.64 -6.73
C LEU A 533 -35.71 10.88 -7.90
N VAL A 534 -35.71 11.48 -9.10
CA VAL A 534 -36.29 10.86 -10.30
C VAL A 534 -35.52 9.59 -10.67
N ALA A 535 -34.18 9.62 -10.60
CA ALA A 535 -33.36 8.45 -10.87
C ALA A 535 -33.65 7.32 -9.85
N ALA A 536 -33.71 7.63 -8.55
CA ALA A 536 -33.97 6.67 -7.49
C ALA A 536 -35.33 5.97 -7.65
N VAL A 537 -36.39 6.73 -7.96
CA VAL A 537 -37.74 6.18 -8.22
C VAL A 537 -37.73 5.31 -9.47
N ALA A 538 -37.25 5.84 -10.60
CA ALA A 538 -37.31 5.13 -11.88
C ALA A 538 -36.48 3.84 -11.85
N LEU A 539 -35.24 3.91 -11.36
CA LEU A 539 -34.36 2.75 -11.24
C LEU A 539 -34.93 1.72 -10.26
N GLY A 540 -35.47 2.18 -9.12
CA GLY A 540 -36.06 1.30 -8.11
C GLY A 540 -37.28 0.53 -8.61
N LEU A 541 -38.22 1.22 -9.26
CA LEU A 541 -39.43 0.60 -9.81
C LEU A 541 -39.11 -0.42 -10.91
N VAL A 542 -38.16 -0.10 -11.80
CA VAL A 542 -37.72 -1.05 -12.83
C VAL A 542 -37.03 -2.26 -12.20
N PHE A 543 -36.22 -2.08 -11.15
CA PHE A 543 -35.60 -3.20 -10.43
C PHE A 543 -36.65 -4.13 -9.81
N VAL A 544 -37.65 -3.57 -9.14
CA VAL A 544 -38.80 -4.33 -8.61
C VAL A 544 -39.56 -5.03 -9.74
N GLY A 545 -39.77 -4.37 -10.88
CA GLY A 545 -40.38 -4.98 -12.06
C GLY A 545 -39.62 -6.22 -12.56
N TYR A 546 -38.29 -6.16 -12.62
CA TYR A 546 -37.46 -7.34 -12.92
C TYR A 546 -37.62 -8.44 -11.87
N ALA A 547 -37.64 -8.09 -10.58
CA ALA A 547 -37.79 -9.07 -9.50
C ALA A 547 -39.16 -9.76 -9.51
N VAL A 548 -40.25 -9.04 -9.77
CA VAL A 548 -41.60 -9.59 -9.95
C VAL A 548 -41.65 -10.51 -11.17
N ARG A 549 -41.05 -10.10 -12.30
CA ARG A 549 -40.95 -10.95 -13.50
C ARG A 549 -40.19 -12.24 -13.24
N LEU A 550 -39.12 -12.17 -12.42
CA LEU A 550 -38.35 -13.35 -12.04
C LEU A 550 -39.15 -14.28 -11.11
N LEU A 551 -39.88 -13.72 -10.14
CA LEU A 551 -40.74 -14.49 -9.23
C LEU A 551 -41.83 -15.25 -9.99
N ARG A 552 -42.43 -14.62 -11.01
CA ARG A 552 -43.48 -15.21 -11.86
C ARG A 552 -42.94 -16.04 -13.03
N ALA A 553 -41.61 -16.17 -13.17
CA ALA A 553 -41.01 -16.84 -14.32
C ALA A 553 -41.21 -18.37 -14.27
N ALA A 554 -41.75 -18.91 -15.36
CA ALA A 554 -41.71 -20.34 -15.64
C ALA A 554 -40.26 -20.85 -15.72
N ALA A 555 -40.04 -22.11 -15.34
CA ALA A 555 -38.70 -22.72 -15.23
C ALA A 555 -37.84 -22.51 -16.49
N ALA A 556 -38.40 -22.69 -17.68
CA ALA A 556 -37.70 -22.54 -18.96
C ALA A 556 -37.12 -21.13 -19.20
N ARG A 557 -37.77 -20.07 -18.69
CA ARG A 557 -37.35 -18.67 -18.91
C ARG A 557 -36.59 -18.08 -17.71
N ARG A 558 -36.62 -18.75 -16.56
CA ARG A 558 -36.09 -18.24 -15.29
C ARG A 558 -34.61 -17.88 -15.37
N ARG A 559 -33.80 -18.74 -15.99
CA ARG A 559 -32.35 -18.48 -16.16
C ARG A 559 -32.07 -17.22 -16.97
N ALA A 560 -32.81 -16.99 -18.06
CA ALA A 560 -32.66 -15.79 -18.89
C ALA A 560 -33.07 -14.52 -18.13
N ILE A 561 -34.19 -14.58 -17.38
CA ILE A 561 -34.68 -13.45 -16.59
C ILE A 561 -33.75 -13.15 -15.41
N ALA A 562 -33.21 -14.17 -14.73
CA ALA A 562 -32.24 -14.01 -13.66
C ALA A 562 -30.95 -13.34 -14.15
N ARG A 563 -30.49 -13.69 -15.37
CA ARG A 563 -29.37 -12.99 -16.03
C ARG A 563 -29.70 -11.53 -16.32
N GLY A 564 -30.90 -11.24 -16.82
CA GLY A 564 -31.37 -9.87 -17.05
C GLY A 564 -31.39 -9.04 -15.76
N LEU A 565 -31.94 -9.59 -14.68
CA LEU A 565 -31.99 -8.95 -13.36
C LEU A 565 -30.58 -8.73 -12.79
N TYR A 566 -29.68 -9.71 -12.90
CA TYR A 566 -28.29 -9.57 -12.48
C TYR A 566 -27.59 -8.41 -13.21
N LEU A 567 -27.70 -8.33 -14.54
CA LEU A 567 -27.11 -7.23 -15.31
C LEU A 567 -27.76 -5.89 -14.98
N TYR A 568 -29.09 -5.85 -14.85
CA TYR A 568 -29.81 -4.63 -14.48
C TYR A 568 -29.42 -4.15 -13.08
N SER A 569 -29.21 -5.04 -12.12
CA SER A 569 -28.81 -4.65 -10.76
C SER A 569 -27.44 -3.96 -10.73
N LEU A 570 -26.49 -4.33 -11.60
CA LEU A 570 -25.22 -3.60 -11.77
C LEU A 570 -25.45 -2.21 -12.35
N LEU A 571 -26.32 -2.11 -13.36
CA LEU A 571 -26.69 -0.84 -13.97
C LEU A 571 -27.41 0.07 -12.98
N TYR A 572 -28.34 -0.47 -12.18
CA TYR A 572 -29.06 0.22 -11.11
C TYR A 572 -28.08 0.91 -10.16
N LEU A 573 -27.13 0.15 -9.60
CA LEU A 573 -26.20 0.71 -8.61
C LEU A 573 -25.26 1.74 -9.25
N THR A 574 -24.78 1.44 -10.46
CA THR A 574 -23.92 2.36 -11.23
C THR A 574 -24.62 3.69 -11.48
N LEU A 575 -25.84 3.66 -12.03
CA LEU A 575 -26.57 4.87 -12.38
C LEU A 575 -27.05 5.63 -11.14
N LEU A 576 -27.39 4.95 -10.05
CA LEU A 576 -27.78 5.60 -8.80
C LEU A 576 -26.61 6.41 -8.21
N PHE A 577 -25.41 5.83 -8.14
CA PHE A 577 -24.22 6.54 -7.64
C PHE A 577 -23.72 7.61 -8.62
N VAL A 578 -23.88 7.41 -9.93
CA VAL A 578 -23.65 8.47 -10.92
C VAL A 578 -24.63 9.62 -10.73
N ALA A 579 -25.91 9.34 -10.49
CA ALA A 579 -26.91 10.36 -10.21
C ALA A 579 -26.52 11.17 -8.96
N ILE A 580 -26.09 10.51 -7.87
CA ILE A 580 -25.54 11.20 -6.67
C ILE A 580 -24.44 12.18 -7.07
N MET A 581 -23.40 11.71 -7.78
CA MET A 581 -22.25 12.54 -8.15
C MET A 581 -22.62 13.73 -9.06
N VAL A 582 -23.48 13.49 -10.06
CA VAL A 582 -23.91 14.53 -11.01
C VAL A 582 -24.76 15.58 -10.29
N ASP A 583 -25.72 15.14 -9.48
CA ASP A 583 -26.65 16.02 -8.79
C ASP A 583 -25.94 16.89 -7.74
N THR A 584 -25.04 16.31 -6.94
CA THR A 584 -24.21 17.05 -5.98
C THR A 584 -23.29 18.06 -6.66
N SER A 585 -22.80 17.75 -7.87
CA SER A 585 -21.90 18.63 -8.61
C SER A 585 -22.62 19.79 -9.28
N LEU A 586 -23.82 19.54 -9.82
CA LEU A 586 -24.61 20.54 -10.53
C LEU A 586 -25.52 21.36 -9.62
N ARG A 587 -25.77 20.90 -8.39
CA ARG A 587 -26.67 21.53 -7.40
C ARG A 587 -28.08 21.77 -7.95
N LEU A 588 -28.65 20.77 -8.63
CA LEU A 588 -29.98 20.83 -9.26
C LEU A 588 -31.13 20.62 -8.27
#